data_AF-A0A316I768-F1
#
_entry.id   AF-A0A316I768-F1
#
_cell.length_a   1.000
_cell.length_b   1.000
_cell.length_c   1.000
_cell.angle_alpha   90.00
_cell.angle_beta   90.00
_cell.angle_gamma   90.00
#
_symmetry.space_group_name_H-M   'P 1'
#
loop_
_entity.id
_entity.type
_entity.pdbx_description
1 polymer ?
#
loop_
_entity_poly.entity_id
_entity_poly.type
_entity_poly.pdbx_seq_one_letter_code
_entity_poly.pdbx_strand_id
1 'polypeptide(L)'
;MIRFVRRSVAIACAVTFASLFAVPAAQAAPHWTIQPCHFDLQTYWLPKQTMSGVFIACTTAADRNQQINDALASGEPTRMSNALRALLQQNADSFLTPESPCTPGQEAAMGGDYARCVG
;
A
#
# COMPACT_ATOMS: atom_id res chain seq x y z
N MET A 1 -42.69 -18.20 71.11
CA MET A 1 -43.16 -17.59 69.86
C MET A 1 -42.23 -18.02 68.72
N ILE A 2 -42.84 -18.65 67.72
CA ILE A 2 -42.55 -18.63 66.27
C ILE A 2 -41.14 -19.03 65.78
N ARG A 3 -41.09 -20.21 65.17
CA ARG A 3 -40.00 -20.74 64.33
C ARG A 3 -40.03 -20.03 62.96
N PHE A 4 -38.90 -19.51 62.49
CA PHE A 4 -38.73 -19.10 61.09
C PHE A 4 -37.97 -20.18 60.33
N VAL A 5 -38.68 -21.00 59.55
CA VAL A 5 -38.12 -21.81 58.47
C VAL A 5 -38.61 -21.20 57.17
N ARG A 6 -37.69 -20.65 56.38
CA ARG A 6 -37.98 -20.14 55.03
C ARG A 6 -37.18 -20.98 54.03
N ARG A 7 -37.89 -21.90 53.38
CA ARG A 7 -37.59 -22.64 52.15
C ARG A 7 -38.69 -22.19 51.17
N SER A 8 -38.53 -21.86 49.90
CA SER A 8 -37.47 -22.02 48.89
C SER A 8 -37.84 -21.11 47.69
N VAL A 9 -36.98 -21.14 46.66
CA VAL A 9 -37.28 -21.03 45.21
C VAL A 9 -36.80 -19.74 44.49
N ALA A 10 -35.60 -19.90 43.92
CA ALA A 10 -35.17 -19.59 42.55
C ALA A 10 -35.63 -18.28 41.88
N ILE A 11 -34.68 -17.39 41.63
CA ILE A 11 -34.50 -16.72 40.33
C ILE A 11 -32.99 -16.64 40.06
N ALA A 12 -32.47 -17.67 39.42
CA ALA A 12 -31.19 -17.62 38.72
C ALA A 12 -31.45 -17.26 37.26
N CYS A 13 -30.45 -16.63 36.63
CA CYS A 13 -30.36 -16.31 35.20
C CYS A 13 -31.33 -15.25 34.67
N ALA A 14 -30.83 -14.01 34.47
CA ALA A 14 -31.09 -13.24 33.24
C ALA A 14 -30.34 -11.91 33.23
N VAL A 15 -29.02 -11.87 33.48
CA VAL A 15 -28.24 -10.69 33.07
C VAL A 15 -26.85 -11.14 32.64
N THR A 16 -26.38 -10.54 31.54
CA THR A 16 -25.03 -10.62 30.94
C THR A 16 -24.70 -11.79 30.02
N PHE A 17 -25.38 -11.87 28.87
CA PHE A 17 -24.83 -12.57 27.68
C PHE A 17 -25.10 -11.81 26.35
N ALA A 18 -25.10 -10.48 26.39
CA ALA A 18 -25.39 -9.64 25.21
C ALA A 18 -24.15 -9.01 24.54
N SER A 19 -22.92 -9.46 24.85
CA SER A 19 -21.70 -8.81 24.34
C SER A 19 -20.80 -9.69 23.47
N LEU A 20 -21.20 -10.91 23.10
CA LEU A 20 -20.34 -11.85 22.37
C LEU A 20 -20.47 -11.81 20.84
N PHE A 21 -21.26 -10.90 20.29
CA PHE A 21 -21.37 -10.70 18.84
C PHE A 21 -20.86 -9.32 18.44
N ALA A 22 -19.59 -9.03 18.74
CA ALA A 22 -18.87 -8.01 17.99
C ALA A 22 -18.66 -8.58 16.57
N VAL A 23 -19.53 -8.20 15.64
CA VAL A 23 -19.27 -8.40 14.21
C VAL A 23 -17.91 -7.75 13.95
N PRO A 24 -16.90 -8.47 13.41
CA PRO A 24 -15.65 -7.82 13.06
C PRO A 24 -15.99 -6.69 12.10
N ALA A 25 -15.60 -5.46 12.44
CA ALA A 25 -15.74 -4.34 11.53
C ALA A 25 -15.08 -4.76 10.22
N ALA A 26 -15.87 -4.83 9.14
CA ALA A 26 -15.36 -5.19 7.83
C ALA A 26 -14.25 -4.18 7.50
N GLN A 27 -12.99 -4.63 7.50
CA GLN A 27 -11.90 -3.81 6.98
C GLN A 27 -12.17 -3.62 5.49
N ALA A 28 -12.16 -2.36 5.04
CA ALA A 28 -12.29 -2.05 3.63
C ALA A 28 -11.16 -2.76 2.86
N ALA A 29 -11.48 -3.30 1.67
CA ALA A 29 -10.46 -3.88 0.83
C ALA A 29 -9.41 -2.82 0.44
N PRO A 30 -8.13 -3.21 0.32
CA PRO A 30 -7.09 -2.30 -0.15
C PRO A 30 -7.45 -1.72 -1.52
N HIS A 31 -7.16 -0.44 -1.72
CA HIS A 31 -7.44 0.27 -2.97
C HIS A 31 -6.36 1.30 -3.27
N TRP A 32 -6.25 1.68 -4.54
CA TRP A 32 -5.32 2.72 -4.98
C TRP A 32 -5.87 4.12 -4.66
N THR A 33 -5.03 4.95 -4.07
CA THR A 33 -5.15 6.41 -4.15
C THR A 33 -4.20 6.92 -5.23
N ILE A 34 -4.71 7.76 -6.11
CA ILE A 34 -3.96 8.29 -7.25
C ILE A 34 -3.86 9.80 -7.06
N GLN A 35 -2.64 10.31 -7.11
CA GLN A 35 -2.32 11.71 -7.01
C GLN A 35 -1.51 12.13 -8.24
N PRO A 36 -2.00 13.10 -9.02
CA PRO A 36 -1.22 13.61 -10.14
C PRO A 36 0.02 14.33 -9.64
N CYS A 37 1.08 14.27 -10.43
CA CYS A 37 2.24 15.11 -10.21
C CYS A 37 1.89 16.59 -10.41
N HIS A 38 2.61 17.48 -9.74
CA HIS A 38 2.46 18.92 -9.98
C HIS A 38 3.04 19.31 -11.36
N PHE A 39 2.43 20.32 -11.98
CA PHE A 39 2.80 20.82 -13.31
C PHE A 39 2.72 19.73 -14.39
N ASP A 40 3.62 19.78 -15.37
CA ASP A 40 3.69 18.82 -16.49
C ASP A 40 4.60 17.62 -16.18
N LEU A 41 4.86 17.34 -14.90
CA LEU A 41 5.68 16.20 -14.49
C LEU A 41 4.88 14.90 -14.53
N GLN A 42 5.59 13.78 -14.65
CA GLN A 42 5.04 12.44 -14.55
C GLN A 42 5.80 11.63 -13.52
N THR A 43 5.11 10.63 -12.97
CA THR A 43 5.68 9.70 -12.01
C THR A 43 6.49 8.65 -12.76
N TYR A 44 7.74 8.49 -12.35
CA TYR A 44 8.62 7.47 -12.87
C TYR A 44 9.37 6.74 -11.77
N TRP A 45 9.71 5.49 -12.05
CA TRP A 45 10.73 4.76 -11.29
C TRP A 45 12.13 5.21 -11.73
N LEU A 46 12.96 5.55 -10.75
CA LEU A 46 14.32 6.01 -10.92
C LEU A 46 15.32 5.09 -10.21
N PRO A 47 16.52 4.88 -10.78
CA PRO A 47 17.54 4.07 -10.14
C PRO A 47 18.14 4.81 -8.94
N LYS A 48 18.33 4.10 -7.81
CA LYS A 48 19.13 4.64 -6.72
C LYS A 48 20.60 4.70 -7.12
N GLN A 49 21.29 5.77 -6.71
CA GLN A 49 22.66 6.05 -7.16
C GLN A 49 23.74 5.41 -6.29
N THR A 50 23.51 5.28 -4.98
CA THR A 50 24.54 4.86 -4.00
C THR A 50 24.21 3.55 -3.27
N MET A 51 23.01 2.99 -3.49
CA MET A 51 22.56 1.77 -2.85
C MET A 51 21.68 0.97 -3.80
N SER A 52 21.54 -0.34 -3.56
CA SER A 52 20.61 -1.18 -4.31
C SER A 52 19.17 -0.70 -4.12
N GLY A 53 18.41 -0.64 -5.21
CA GLY A 53 17.02 -0.23 -5.19
C GLY A 53 16.63 0.73 -6.30
N VAL A 54 15.33 0.96 -6.35
CA VAL A 54 14.70 2.03 -7.13
C VAL A 54 13.90 2.89 -6.17
N PHE A 55 13.48 4.05 -6.65
CA PHE A 55 12.53 4.91 -5.95
C PHE A 55 11.62 5.57 -6.97
N ILE A 56 10.47 6.03 -6.51
CA ILE A 56 9.48 6.70 -7.35
C ILE A 56 9.56 8.20 -7.15
N ALA A 57 9.43 8.98 -8.22
CA ALA A 57 9.44 10.44 -8.16
C ALA A 57 8.67 11.06 -9.33
N CYS A 58 8.15 12.27 -9.11
CA CYS A 58 7.65 13.14 -10.16
C CYS A 58 8.82 13.82 -10.87
N THR A 59 8.99 13.57 -12.16
CA THR A 59 10.05 14.15 -12.99
C THR A 59 9.64 14.18 -14.46
N THR A 60 10.52 14.61 -15.35
CA THR A 60 10.27 14.59 -16.79
C THR A 60 10.74 13.26 -17.39
N ALA A 61 10.17 12.89 -18.54
CA ALA A 61 10.63 11.72 -19.29
C ALA A 61 12.12 11.86 -19.67
N ALA A 62 12.57 13.08 -20.00
CA ALA A 62 13.95 13.37 -20.36
C ALA A 62 14.90 13.10 -19.18
N ASP A 63 14.58 13.61 -17.99
CA ASP A 63 15.40 13.39 -16.78
C ASP A 63 15.42 11.92 -16.37
N ARG A 64 14.28 11.22 -16.48
CA ARG A 64 14.23 9.77 -16.24
C ARG A 64 15.17 9.04 -17.20
N ASN A 65 15.09 9.34 -18.49
CA ASN A 65 15.92 8.68 -19.50
C ASN A 65 17.40 8.96 -19.29
N GLN A 66 17.76 10.19 -18.93
CA GLN A 66 19.12 10.56 -18.60
C GLN A 66 19.65 9.75 -17.40
N GLN A 67 18.90 9.67 -16.30
CA GLN A 67 19.32 8.90 -15.13
C GLN A 67 19.49 7.40 -15.40
N ILE A 68 18.63 6.83 -16.24
CA ILE A 68 18.76 5.43 -16.70
C ILE A 68 20.04 5.25 -17.51
N ASN A 69 20.28 6.13 -18.49
CA ASN A 69 21.46 6.06 -19.35
C ASN A 69 22.75 6.24 -18.55
N ASP A 70 22.80 7.20 -17.62
CA ASP A 70 23.96 7.44 -16.75
C ASP A 70 24.24 6.25 -15.84
N ALA A 71 23.21 5.60 -15.31
CA ALA A 71 23.36 4.42 -14.49
C ALA A 71 23.85 3.20 -15.30
N LEU A 72 23.33 3.01 -16.52
CA LEU A 72 23.78 1.95 -17.44
C LEU A 72 25.22 2.17 -17.93
N ALA A 73 25.61 3.42 -18.19
CA ALA A 73 26.96 3.78 -18.64
C ALA A 73 28.00 3.81 -17.50
N SER A 74 27.58 3.71 -16.24
CA SER A 74 28.46 3.88 -15.08
C SER A 74 29.53 2.81 -14.91
N GLY A 75 29.33 1.62 -15.50
CA GLY A 75 30.17 0.44 -15.25
C GLY A 75 30.07 -0.16 -13.85
N GLU A 76 29.26 0.44 -12.95
CA GLU A 76 29.05 -0.06 -11.60
C GLU A 76 27.87 -1.03 -11.57
N PRO A 77 28.06 -2.30 -11.18
CA PRO A 77 27.03 -3.33 -11.28
C PRO A 77 25.72 -3.00 -10.56
N THR A 78 25.78 -2.35 -9.40
CA THR A 78 24.59 -2.01 -8.61
C THR A 78 23.74 -0.96 -9.33
N ARG A 79 24.35 0.11 -9.84
CA ARG A 79 23.68 1.17 -10.60
C ARG A 79 23.08 0.64 -11.89
N MET A 80 23.80 -0.20 -12.62
CA MET A 80 23.25 -0.87 -13.82
C MET A 80 22.02 -1.73 -13.47
N SER A 81 22.10 -2.53 -12.40
CA SER A 81 20.97 -3.34 -11.92
C SER A 81 19.77 -2.48 -11.50
N ASN A 82 20.02 -1.37 -10.80
CA ASN A 82 18.97 -0.44 -10.41
C ASN A 82 18.26 0.19 -11.62
N ALA A 83 19.01 0.52 -12.69
CA ALA A 83 18.42 1.05 -13.92
C ALA A 83 17.48 0.04 -14.57
N LEU A 84 17.91 -1.21 -14.70
CA LEU A 84 17.08 -2.29 -15.24
C LEU A 84 15.83 -2.52 -14.39
N ARG A 85 15.97 -2.52 -13.05
CA ARG A 85 14.83 -2.66 -12.14
C ARG A 85 13.83 -1.52 -12.28
N ALA A 86 14.30 -0.29 -12.47
CA ALA A 86 13.43 0.87 -12.65
C ALA A 86 12.61 0.73 -13.94
N LEU A 87 13.24 0.30 -15.04
CA LEU A 87 12.55 0.02 -16.30
C LEU A 87 11.53 -1.11 -16.17
N LEU A 88 11.91 -2.21 -15.49
CA LEU A 88 11.01 -3.34 -15.29
C LEU A 88 9.78 -2.95 -14.46
N GLN A 89 9.98 -2.22 -13.36
CA GLN A 89 8.88 -1.75 -12.54
C GLN A 89 7.99 -0.77 -13.31
N GLN A 90 8.57 0.16 -14.06
CA GLN A 90 7.82 1.07 -14.92
C GLN A 90 6.93 0.33 -15.93
N ASN A 91 7.46 -0.74 -16.54
CA ASN A 91 6.71 -1.56 -17.48
C ASN A 91 5.61 -2.38 -16.78
N ALA A 92 5.88 -2.91 -15.59
CA ALA A 92 4.87 -3.63 -14.81
C ALA A 92 3.68 -2.72 -14.47
N ASP A 93 3.97 -1.47 -14.10
CA ASP A 93 2.94 -0.50 -13.72
C ASP A 93 2.09 -0.01 -14.91
N SER A 94 2.55 -0.20 -16.16
CA SER A 94 1.81 0.21 -17.36
C SER A 94 0.49 -0.53 -17.57
N PHE A 95 0.29 -1.65 -16.90
CA PHE A 95 -0.94 -2.45 -16.94
C PHE A 95 -1.88 -2.20 -15.76
N LEU A 96 -1.46 -1.39 -14.79
CA LEU A 96 -2.27 -1.11 -13.61
C LEU A 96 -3.40 -0.14 -13.95
N THR A 97 -4.55 -0.41 -13.34
CA THR A 97 -5.73 0.46 -13.33
C THR A 97 -6.13 0.75 -11.88
N PRO A 98 -6.98 1.77 -11.62
CA PRO A 98 -7.44 2.06 -10.27
C PRO A 98 -8.15 0.89 -9.57
N GLU A 99 -8.74 -0.03 -10.35
CA GLU A 99 -9.46 -1.22 -9.88
C GLU A 99 -8.55 -2.45 -9.71
N SER A 100 -7.29 -2.35 -10.12
CA SER A 100 -6.33 -3.44 -9.99
C SER A 100 -6.10 -3.76 -8.50
N PRO A 101 -6.08 -5.04 -8.09
CA PRO A 101 -5.82 -5.39 -6.70
C PRO A 101 -4.43 -4.92 -6.28
N CYS A 102 -4.29 -4.54 -5.01
CA CYS A 102 -3.03 -4.00 -4.49
C CYS A 102 -2.75 -4.44 -3.05
N THR A 103 -1.48 -4.35 -2.66
CA THR A 103 -1.06 -4.59 -1.27
C THR A 103 -0.88 -3.26 -0.55
N PRO A 104 -1.40 -3.07 0.67
CA PRO A 104 -1.23 -1.82 1.42
C PRO A 104 0.24 -1.36 1.47
N GLY A 105 0.47 -0.08 1.19
CA GLY A 105 1.80 0.52 1.12
C GLY A 105 2.54 0.31 -0.20
N GLN A 106 2.01 -0.48 -1.14
CA GLN A 106 2.54 -0.57 -2.50
C GLN A 106 2.45 0.79 -3.20
N GLU A 107 3.50 1.14 -3.95
CA GLU A 107 3.56 2.35 -4.76
C GLU A 107 3.63 1.96 -6.24
N ALA A 108 3.11 2.81 -7.12
CA ALA A 108 3.15 2.60 -8.56
C ALA A 108 3.13 3.92 -9.35
N ALA A 109 3.67 3.86 -10.56
CA ALA A 109 3.59 4.91 -11.58
C ALA A 109 2.46 4.57 -12.56
N MET A 110 1.22 4.90 -12.19
CA MET A 110 0.02 4.50 -12.93
C MET A 110 -0.37 5.60 -13.93
N GLY A 111 -0.19 5.34 -15.23
CA GLY A 111 -0.57 6.30 -16.28
C GLY A 111 0.16 7.65 -16.24
N GLY A 112 1.28 7.74 -15.51
CA GLY A 112 2.01 8.99 -15.26
C GLY A 112 1.68 9.64 -13.91
N ASP A 113 0.69 9.15 -13.18
CA ASP A 113 0.34 9.64 -11.85
C ASP A 113 0.96 8.77 -10.75
N TYR A 114 1.12 9.36 -9.57
CA TYR A 114 1.63 8.65 -8.40
C TYR A 114 0.47 7.91 -7.76
N ALA A 115 0.59 6.58 -7.67
CA ALA A 115 -0.39 5.75 -7.00
C ALA A 115 0.20 5.12 -5.73
N ARG A 116 -0.59 5.10 -4.66
CA ARG A 116 -0.28 4.38 -3.43
C ARG A 116 -1.48 3.54 -3.01
N CYS A 117 -1.24 2.28 -2.67
CA CYS A 117 -2.28 1.42 -2.12
C CYS A 117 -2.49 1.73 -0.63
N VAL A 118 -3.74 1.96 -0.24
CA VAL A 118 -4.16 2.23 1.14
C VAL A 118 -5.25 1.22 1.57
N GLY A 119 -5.41 1.05 2.87
CA GLY A 119 -6.33 0.08 3.47
C GLY A 119 -5.69 -0.68 4.61
#